data_AF-A0A3D4MHP3-F1
#
_entry.id   AF-A0A3D4MHP3-F1
#
_cell.length_a   1.000
_cell.length_b   1.000
_cell.length_c   1.000
_cell.angle_alpha   90.00
_cell.angle_beta   90.00
_cell.angle_gamma   90.00
#
_symmetry.space_group_name_H-M   'P 1'
#
loop_
_entity.id
_entity.type
_entity.pdbx_description
1 polymer ?
#
loop_
_entity_poly.entity_id
_entity_poly.type
_entity_poly.pdbx_seq_one_letter_code
_entity_poly.pdbx_strand_id
1 'polypeptide(L)'
;MLDWPPEDMRHTGRTPPEHLLAAIAADDHRMFYAALDAVRGDLNANKSAYLRAAAEVRNMLFLKELTLAGADIPYATAETERERNAIQKNTYWDDDIEDVVTKFKNPGDEARYKTLSHTIATLNTFQQTYTQHIAPDEMLKTQQRILKELEELKRDVTELRDGKPLEKGVFAAPAALRPKTS
;
A
#
# COMPACT_ATOMS: atom_id res chain seq x y z
N MET A 1 -1.05 20.82 -11.69
CA MET A 1 -1.56 20.80 -10.31
C MET A 1 -3.06 20.57 -10.43
N LEU A 2 -3.55 19.35 -10.17
CA LEU A 2 -4.99 19.11 -10.11
C LEU A 2 -5.55 19.84 -8.88
N ASP A 3 -6.66 20.54 -9.05
CA ASP A 3 -7.29 21.35 -8.02
C ASP A 3 -7.86 20.41 -6.93
N TRP A 4 -7.20 20.34 -5.78
CA TRP A 4 -7.57 19.47 -4.67
C TRP A 4 -8.39 20.24 -3.62
N PRO A 5 -9.46 19.65 -3.06
CA PRO A 5 -10.08 18.36 -3.43
C PRO A 5 -10.98 18.48 -4.68
N PRO A 6 -11.25 17.37 -5.40
CA PRO A 6 -12.19 17.40 -6.53
C PRO A 6 -13.60 17.79 -6.07
N GLU A 7 -14.42 18.32 -6.98
CA GLU A 7 -15.69 19.01 -6.66
C GLU A 7 -16.67 18.12 -5.87
N ASP A 8 -16.68 16.82 -6.18
CA ASP A 8 -17.41 15.78 -5.46
C ASP A 8 -16.97 15.58 -4.00
N MET A 9 -15.72 15.87 -3.67
CA MET A 9 -15.15 15.80 -2.31
C MET A 9 -15.31 17.10 -1.52
N ARG A 10 -15.47 18.26 -2.18
CA ARG A 10 -15.61 19.58 -1.51
C ARG A 10 -16.88 19.67 -0.65
N HIS A 11 -17.93 18.94 -1.02
CA HIS A 11 -19.24 19.02 -0.37
C HIS A 11 -19.40 18.11 0.85
N THR A 12 -18.48 17.17 1.09
CA THR A 12 -18.64 16.17 2.16
C THR A 12 -17.99 16.58 3.49
N GLY A 13 -17.13 17.59 3.51
CA GLY A 13 -16.40 18.05 4.70
C GLY A 13 -15.40 17.02 5.28
N ARG A 14 -15.12 15.94 4.56
CA ARG A 14 -14.19 14.87 4.98
C ARG A 14 -12.75 15.23 4.62
N THR A 15 -11.83 14.79 5.44
CA THR A 15 -10.39 14.85 5.20
C THR A 15 -9.96 13.81 4.16
N PRO A 16 -8.80 13.99 3.49
CA PRO A 16 -8.29 13.00 2.52
C PRO A 16 -8.18 11.56 3.06
N PRO A 17 -7.70 11.34 4.31
CA PRO A 17 -7.74 10.03 4.98
C PRO A 17 -9.14 9.41 5.05
N GLU A 18 -10.13 10.20 5.45
CA GLU A 18 -11.52 9.75 5.60
C GLU A 18 -12.15 9.44 4.24
N HIS A 19 -11.82 10.20 3.20
CA HIS A 19 -12.23 9.90 1.83
C HIS A 19 -11.66 8.58 1.34
N LEU A 20 -10.37 8.32 1.56
CA LEU A 20 -9.77 7.07 1.10
C LEU A 20 -10.40 5.86 1.81
N LEU A 21 -10.60 5.92 3.13
CA LEU A 21 -11.27 4.85 3.87
C LEU A 21 -12.72 4.65 3.42
N ALA A 22 -13.46 5.73 3.20
CA ALA A 22 -14.82 5.65 2.68
C ALA A 22 -14.87 5.07 1.27
N ALA A 23 -13.92 5.42 0.40
CA ALA A 23 -13.81 4.89 -0.94
C ALA A 23 -13.51 3.38 -0.93
N ILE A 24 -12.59 2.93 -0.07
CA ILE A 24 -12.30 1.50 0.10
C ILE A 24 -13.54 0.75 0.58
N ALA A 25 -14.23 1.26 1.61
CA ALA A 25 -15.44 0.64 2.15
C ALA A 25 -16.59 0.58 1.13
N ALA A 26 -16.67 1.56 0.24
CA ALA A 26 -17.68 1.61 -0.83
C ALA A 26 -17.26 0.87 -2.12
N ASP A 27 -16.05 0.31 -2.18
CA ASP A 27 -15.43 -0.21 -3.40
C ASP A 27 -15.43 0.82 -4.56
N ASP A 28 -15.22 2.10 -4.26
CA ASP A 28 -15.21 3.19 -5.24
C ASP A 28 -13.79 3.47 -5.71
N HIS A 29 -13.46 2.94 -6.89
CA HIS A 29 -12.11 3.05 -7.47
C HIS A 29 -11.77 4.49 -7.85
N ARG A 30 -12.75 5.26 -8.34
CA ARG A 30 -12.51 6.65 -8.75
C ARG A 30 -12.12 7.50 -7.56
N MET A 31 -12.87 7.40 -6.47
CA MET A 31 -12.59 8.15 -5.24
C MET A 31 -11.32 7.67 -4.56
N PHE A 32 -11.03 6.38 -4.64
CA PHE A 32 -9.79 5.80 -4.13
C PHE A 32 -8.57 6.46 -4.80
N TYR A 33 -8.51 6.48 -6.14
CA TYR A 33 -7.38 7.06 -6.86
C TYR A 33 -7.29 8.57 -6.68
N ALA A 34 -8.42 9.27 -6.54
CA ALA A 34 -8.42 10.70 -6.25
C ALA A 34 -7.76 11.00 -4.89
N ALA A 35 -8.06 10.22 -3.84
CA ALA A 35 -7.54 10.45 -2.50
C ALA A 35 -6.13 9.87 -2.25
N LEU A 36 -5.70 8.88 -3.03
CA LEU A 36 -4.46 8.12 -2.79
C LEU A 36 -3.21 9.01 -2.74
N ASP A 37 -3.06 9.95 -3.67
CA ASP A 37 -1.89 10.83 -3.73
C ASP A 37 -1.78 11.73 -2.50
N ALA A 38 -2.91 12.18 -1.97
CA ALA A 38 -2.97 13.07 -0.81
C ALA A 38 -2.58 12.38 0.50
N VAL A 39 -2.68 11.05 0.58
CA VAL A 39 -2.38 10.27 1.80
C VAL A 39 -1.09 9.47 1.72
N ARG A 40 -0.34 9.57 0.61
CA ARG A 40 0.85 8.73 0.35
C ARG A 40 1.91 8.84 1.46
N GLY A 41 2.02 10.00 2.12
CA GLY A 41 2.91 10.22 3.26
C GLY A 41 2.48 9.52 4.56
N ASP A 42 1.19 9.20 4.71
CA ASP A 42 0.57 8.74 5.95
C ASP A 42 0.02 7.31 5.87
N LEU A 43 0.31 6.57 4.79
CA LEU A 43 -0.26 5.23 4.54
C LEU A 43 -0.07 4.25 5.71
N ASN A 44 1.09 4.31 6.38
CA ASN A 44 1.41 3.46 7.52
C ASN A 44 1.20 4.16 8.88
N ALA A 45 1.08 5.50 8.90
CA ALA A 45 0.99 6.28 10.14
C ALA A 45 -0.26 5.93 10.98
N ASN A 46 -1.33 5.50 10.32
CA ASN A 46 -2.57 5.08 10.97
C ASN A 46 -2.67 3.54 11.12
N LYS A 47 -1.62 2.89 11.61
CA LYS A 47 -1.57 1.41 11.80
C LYS A 47 -1.99 0.62 10.55
N SER A 48 -1.60 1.14 9.38
CA SER A 48 -1.96 0.63 8.06
C SER A 48 -3.47 0.40 7.84
N ALA A 49 -4.32 1.28 8.41
CA ALA A 49 -5.78 1.17 8.32
C ALA A 49 -6.29 1.01 6.87
N TYR A 50 -5.64 1.64 5.88
CA TYR A 50 -6.05 1.52 4.48
C TYR A 50 -5.82 0.11 3.91
N LEU A 51 -4.64 -0.49 4.15
CA LEU A 51 -4.37 -1.87 3.72
C LEU A 51 -5.32 -2.85 4.40
N ARG A 52 -5.61 -2.63 5.68
CA ARG A 52 -6.52 -3.46 6.46
C ARG A 52 -7.96 -3.35 5.93
N ALA A 53 -8.43 -2.14 5.67
CA ALA A 53 -9.74 -1.90 5.07
C ALA A 53 -9.86 -2.56 3.68
N ALA A 54 -8.81 -2.45 2.84
CA ALA A 54 -8.78 -3.06 1.52
C ALA A 54 -8.78 -4.60 1.59
N ALA A 55 -8.08 -5.18 2.58
CA ALA A 55 -8.11 -6.61 2.86
C ALA A 55 -9.48 -7.08 3.37
N GLU A 56 -10.16 -6.28 4.20
CA GLU A 56 -11.48 -6.60 4.73
C GLU A 56 -12.54 -6.68 3.62
N VAL A 57 -12.53 -5.72 2.69
CA VAL A 57 -13.40 -5.76 1.48
C VAL A 57 -12.87 -6.69 0.39
N ARG A 58 -11.70 -7.33 0.60
CA ARG A 58 -11.04 -8.27 -0.32
C ARG A 58 -10.74 -7.71 -1.71
N ASN A 59 -10.51 -6.40 -1.80
CA ASN A 59 -10.13 -5.77 -3.06
C ASN A 59 -8.61 -5.82 -3.25
N MET A 60 -8.16 -6.77 -4.08
CA MET A 60 -6.74 -7.00 -4.39
C MET A 60 -6.11 -5.86 -5.19
N LEU A 61 -6.90 -5.11 -5.96
CA LEU A 61 -6.38 -3.96 -6.70
C LEU A 61 -6.02 -2.84 -5.72
N PHE A 62 -6.88 -2.52 -4.76
CA PHE A 62 -6.56 -1.53 -3.73
C PHE A 62 -5.34 -1.92 -2.90
N LEU A 63 -5.22 -3.20 -2.52
CA LEU A 63 -4.03 -3.70 -1.81
C LEU A 63 -2.75 -3.47 -2.63
N LYS A 64 -2.81 -3.74 -3.94
CA LYS A 64 -1.69 -3.49 -4.86
C LYS A 64 -1.34 -2.01 -4.94
N GLU A 65 -2.30 -1.15 -5.20
CA GLU A 65 -2.06 0.29 -5.35
C GLU A 65 -1.50 0.91 -4.06
N LEU A 66 -2.03 0.52 -2.89
CA LEU A 66 -1.50 0.96 -1.60
C LEU A 66 -0.07 0.48 -1.38
N THR A 67 0.23 -0.77 -1.71
CA THR A 67 1.59 -1.34 -1.58
C THR A 67 2.57 -0.62 -2.52
N LEU A 68 2.17 -0.35 -3.77
CA LEU A 68 2.98 0.41 -4.72
C LEU A 68 3.18 1.87 -4.28
N ALA A 69 2.22 2.42 -3.55
CA ALA A 69 2.33 3.74 -2.94
C ALA A 69 3.21 3.78 -1.66
N GLY A 70 3.67 2.62 -1.17
CA GLY A 70 4.60 2.50 -0.04
C GLY A 70 3.99 1.96 1.26
N ALA A 71 2.78 1.41 1.22
CA ALA A 71 2.20 0.75 2.38
C ALA A 71 2.92 -0.56 2.71
N ASP A 72 3.13 -0.81 4.00
CA ASP A 72 3.88 -1.96 4.52
C ASP A 72 2.90 -3.08 4.93
N ILE A 73 2.91 -4.17 4.14
CA ILE A 73 2.05 -5.34 4.36
C ILE A 73 2.45 -6.09 5.65
N PRO A 74 3.74 -6.46 5.90
CA PRO A 74 4.14 -7.04 7.17
C PRO A 74 3.66 -6.24 8.40
N TYR A 75 3.79 -4.91 8.36
CA TYR A 75 3.32 -4.04 9.44
C TYR A 75 1.78 -4.12 9.60
N ALA A 76 1.02 -4.05 8.50
CA ALA A 76 -0.43 -4.18 8.53
C ALA A 76 -0.90 -5.53 9.10
N THR A 77 -0.25 -6.63 8.71
CA THR A 77 -0.52 -7.97 9.21
C THR A 77 -0.25 -8.04 10.72
N ALA A 78 0.90 -7.57 11.18
CA ALA A 78 1.28 -7.57 12.59
C ALA A 78 0.32 -6.76 13.48
N GLU A 79 -0.12 -5.58 13.02
CA GLU A 79 -1.13 -4.79 13.75
C GLU A 79 -2.48 -5.53 13.83
N THR A 80 -2.89 -6.18 12.74
CA THR A 80 -4.15 -6.96 12.70
C THR A 80 -4.08 -8.19 13.62
N GLU A 81 -2.93 -8.87 13.67
CA GLU A 81 -2.67 -9.98 14.60
C GLU A 81 -2.70 -9.53 16.05
N ARG A 82 -2.07 -8.40 16.36
CA ARG A 82 -2.09 -7.83 17.71
C ARG A 82 -3.52 -7.56 18.16
N GLU A 83 -4.33 -6.98 17.28
CA GLU A 83 -5.75 -6.71 17.58
C GLU A 83 -6.55 -7.99 17.78
N ARG A 84 -6.37 -8.99 16.91
CA ARG A 84 -7.05 -10.28 17.02
C ARG A 84 -6.69 -11.00 18.32
N ASN A 85 -5.42 -10.95 18.71
CA ASN A 85 -4.91 -11.62 19.91
C ASN A 85 -5.34 -10.91 21.21
N ALA A 86 -5.71 -9.63 21.14
CA ALA A 86 -6.25 -8.89 22.29
C ALA A 86 -7.71 -9.24 22.62
N ILE A 87 -8.42 -9.95 21.74
CA ILE A 87 -9.80 -10.36 21.97
C ILE A 87 -9.84 -11.49 23.03
N GLN A 88 -10.63 -11.29 24.09
CA GLN A 88 -10.79 -12.28 25.15
C GLN A 88 -11.54 -13.51 24.64
N LYS A 89 -10.88 -14.66 24.68
CA LYS A 89 -11.43 -15.96 24.30
C LYS A 89 -10.91 -17.03 25.25
N ASN A 90 -11.74 -18.04 25.50
CA ASN A 90 -11.34 -19.23 26.25
C ASN A 90 -11.18 -20.38 25.26
N THR A 91 -10.07 -21.10 25.39
CA THR A 91 -9.78 -22.26 24.56
C THR A 91 -9.73 -23.48 25.46
N TYR A 92 -10.51 -24.51 25.14
CA TYR A 92 -10.56 -25.76 25.89
C TYR A 92 -10.67 -26.94 24.93
N TRP A 93 -10.20 -28.10 25.39
CA TRP A 93 -10.39 -29.36 24.69
C TRP A 93 -11.78 -29.90 25.02
N ASP A 94 -12.56 -30.22 23.99
CA ASP A 94 -13.90 -30.79 24.12
C ASP A 94 -13.81 -32.27 23.75
N ASP A 95 -13.87 -33.13 24.76
CA ASP A 95 -13.70 -34.58 24.63
C ASP A 95 -14.80 -35.22 23.77
N ASP A 96 -16.00 -34.64 23.72
CA ASP A 96 -17.14 -35.21 23.00
C ASP A 96 -17.01 -35.05 21.47
N ILE A 97 -16.26 -34.05 21.02
CA ILE A 97 -15.98 -33.79 19.60
C ILE A 97 -14.50 -33.99 19.24
N GLU A 98 -13.67 -34.37 20.22
CA GLU A 98 -12.23 -34.56 20.13
C GLU A 98 -11.50 -33.37 19.46
N ASP A 99 -11.86 -32.14 19.84
CA ASP A 99 -11.31 -30.92 19.23
C ASP A 99 -11.10 -29.77 20.23
N VAL A 100 -10.25 -28.81 19.84
CA VAL A 100 -10.00 -27.58 20.57
C VAL A 100 -11.06 -26.53 20.21
N VAL A 101 -11.97 -26.27 21.15
CA VAL A 101 -13.02 -25.27 20.99
C VAL A 101 -12.57 -23.91 21.50
N THR A 102 -12.85 -22.87 20.72
CA THR A 102 -12.69 -21.48 21.14
C THR A 102 -14.06 -20.87 21.44
N LYS A 103 -14.23 -20.39 22.68
CA LYS A 103 -15.47 -19.75 23.15
C LYS A 103 -15.26 -18.27 23.45
N PHE A 104 -16.15 -17.44 22.93
CA PHE A 104 -16.18 -16.00 23.16
C PHE A 104 -17.22 -15.64 24.21
N LYS A 105 -16.96 -14.60 25.01
CA LYS A 105 -17.88 -14.13 26.05
C LYS A 105 -19.08 -13.38 25.49
N ASN A 106 -18.92 -12.74 24.33
CA ASN A 106 -19.99 -12.04 23.64
C ASN A 106 -19.91 -12.27 22.13
N PRO A 107 -21.02 -12.14 21.38
CA PRO A 107 -21.04 -12.36 19.93
C PRO A 107 -20.25 -11.33 19.12
N GLY A 108 -20.09 -10.11 19.62
CA GLY A 108 -19.36 -9.05 18.93
C GLY A 108 -17.87 -9.34 18.81
N ASP A 109 -17.27 -9.88 19.87
CA ASP A 109 -15.88 -10.33 19.92
C ASP A 109 -15.64 -11.49 18.96
N GLU A 110 -16.59 -12.43 18.85
CA GLU A 110 -16.51 -13.51 17.88
C GLU A 110 -16.53 -13.00 16.43
N ALA A 111 -17.48 -12.11 16.11
CA ALA A 111 -17.58 -11.51 14.79
C ALA A 111 -16.32 -10.72 14.41
N ARG A 112 -15.81 -9.92 15.34
CA ARG A 112 -14.56 -9.18 15.16
C ARG A 112 -13.36 -10.12 15.00
N TYR A 113 -13.27 -11.17 15.79
CA TYR A 113 -12.19 -12.16 15.68
C TYR A 113 -12.17 -12.84 14.31
N LYS A 114 -13.34 -13.23 13.79
CA LYS A 114 -13.48 -13.81 12.45
C LYS A 114 -13.07 -12.82 11.37
N THR A 115 -13.53 -11.58 11.46
CA THR A 115 -13.19 -10.50 10.53
C THR A 115 -11.68 -10.25 10.46
N LEU A 116 -11.02 -10.13 11.62
CA LEU A 116 -9.57 -9.95 11.70
C LEU A 116 -8.82 -11.19 11.16
N SER A 117 -9.31 -12.40 11.43
CA SER A 117 -8.73 -13.63 10.89
C SER A 117 -8.81 -13.68 9.36
N HIS A 118 -9.94 -13.27 8.78
CA HIS A 118 -10.08 -13.14 7.33
C HIS A 118 -9.15 -12.06 6.77
N THR A 119 -9.07 -10.91 7.42
CA THR A 119 -8.18 -9.81 7.02
C THR A 119 -6.71 -10.28 6.98
N ILE A 120 -6.25 -10.99 8.00
CA ILE A 120 -4.89 -11.56 8.06
C ILE A 120 -4.67 -12.56 6.92
N ALA A 121 -5.63 -13.46 6.67
CA ALA A 121 -5.53 -14.41 5.57
C ALA A 121 -5.40 -13.70 4.22
N THR A 122 -6.22 -12.67 3.97
CA THR A 122 -6.17 -11.87 2.74
C THR A 122 -4.83 -11.15 2.58
N LEU A 123 -4.32 -10.50 3.63
CA LEU A 123 -3.02 -9.84 3.61
C LEU A 123 -1.88 -10.82 3.33
N ASN A 124 -1.90 -12.01 3.94
CA ASN A 124 -0.88 -13.04 3.73
C ASN A 124 -0.93 -13.61 2.31
N THR A 125 -2.12 -13.90 1.78
CA THR A 125 -2.29 -14.33 0.39
C THR A 125 -1.77 -13.25 -0.56
N PHE A 126 -2.15 -12.00 -0.32
CA PHE A 126 -1.68 -10.89 -1.15
C PHE A 126 -0.16 -10.74 -1.09
N GLN A 127 0.46 -10.82 0.08
CA GLN A 127 1.92 -10.79 0.24
C GLN A 127 2.60 -11.86 -0.60
N GLN A 128 2.10 -13.09 -0.56
CA GLN A 128 2.65 -14.21 -1.34
C GLN A 128 2.54 -13.92 -2.84
N THR A 129 1.36 -13.53 -3.33
CA THR A 129 1.13 -13.19 -4.74
C THR A 129 1.98 -12.00 -5.18
N TYR A 130 2.08 -10.96 -4.35
CA TYR A 130 2.84 -9.75 -4.64
C TYR A 130 4.34 -10.06 -4.76
N THR A 131 4.90 -10.82 -3.80
CA THR A 131 6.32 -11.22 -3.84
C THR A 131 6.62 -12.14 -5.02
N GLN A 132 5.72 -13.06 -5.37
CA GLN A 132 5.95 -14.03 -6.44
C GLN A 132 5.81 -13.43 -7.85
N HIS A 133 4.89 -12.48 -8.04
CA HIS A 133 4.49 -12.05 -9.38
C HIS A 133 4.62 -10.55 -9.63
N ILE A 134 4.40 -9.69 -8.62
CA ILE A 134 4.31 -8.24 -8.84
C ILE A 134 5.68 -7.57 -8.61
N ALA A 135 6.37 -7.92 -7.52
CA ALA A 135 7.67 -7.35 -7.20
C ALA A 135 8.75 -7.57 -8.30
N PRO A 136 8.87 -8.76 -8.92
CA PRO A 136 9.80 -8.98 -10.02
C PRO A 136 9.50 -8.12 -11.25
N ASP A 137 8.23 -7.97 -11.61
CA ASP A 137 7.80 -7.16 -12.76
C ASP A 137 8.11 -5.66 -12.55
N GLU A 138 7.89 -5.15 -11.33
CA GLU A 138 8.24 -3.77 -10.98
C GLU A 138 9.75 -3.54 -10.94
N MET A 139 10.53 -4.54 -10.49
CA MET A 139 11.99 -4.51 -10.60
C MET A 139 12.43 -4.46 -12.06
N LEU A 140 11.82 -5.26 -12.94
CA LEU A 140 12.16 -5.30 -14.37
C LEU A 140 11.84 -3.95 -15.05
N LYS A 141 10.66 -3.38 -14.80
CA LYS A 141 10.31 -2.04 -15.31
C LYS A 141 11.29 -0.97 -14.85
N THR A 142 11.70 -1.04 -13.59
CA THR A 142 12.70 -0.12 -13.03
C THR A 142 14.04 -0.27 -13.72
N GLN A 143 14.50 -1.50 -13.96
CA GLN A 143 15.74 -1.78 -14.70
C GLN A 143 15.67 -1.26 -16.13
N GLN A 144 14.56 -1.48 -16.85
CA GLN A 144 14.36 -0.98 -18.21
C GLN A 144 14.42 0.55 -18.29
N ARG A 145 13.79 1.24 -17.32
CA ARG A 145 13.88 2.70 -17.22
C ARG A 145 15.31 3.17 -17.02
N ILE A 146 16.05 2.56 -16.09
CA ILE A 146 17.46 2.89 -15.82
C ILE A 146 18.31 2.67 -17.08
N LEU A 147 18.08 1.56 -17.81
CA LEU A 147 18.79 1.28 -19.05
C LEU A 147 18.56 2.37 -20.10
N LYS A 148 17.31 2.80 -20.28
CA LYS A 148 16.96 3.88 -21.20
C LYS A 148 17.62 5.21 -20.80
N GLU A 149 17.58 5.56 -19.52
CA GLU A 149 18.26 6.76 -19.00
C GLU A 149 19.79 6.69 -19.22
N LEU A 150 20.40 5.52 -19.09
CA LEU A 150 21.82 5.32 -19.40
C LEU A 150 22.13 5.42 -20.90
N GLU A 151 21.24 4.97 -21.77
CA GLU A 151 21.38 5.13 -23.22
C GLU A 151 21.29 6.60 -23.64
N GLU A 152 20.34 7.34 -23.06
CA GLU A 152 20.21 8.79 -23.24
C GLU A 152 21.47 9.51 -22.75
N LEU A 153 21.96 9.19 -21.55
CA LEU A 153 23.20 9.77 -21.01
C LEU A 153 24.43 9.44 -21.89
N LYS A 154 24.54 8.21 -22.40
CA LYS A 154 25.64 7.83 -23.32
C LYS A 154 25.58 8.61 -24.62
N ARG A 155 24.38 8.85 -25.15
CA ARG A 155 24.17 9.67 -26.34
C ARG A 155 24.64 11.10 -26.08
N ASP A 156 24.21 11.70 -24.98
CA ASP A 156 24.64 13.06 -24.58
C ASP A 156 26.16 13.15 -24.43
N VAL A 157 26.82 12.17 -23.79
CA VAL A 157 28.29 12.12 -23.65
C VAL A 157 28.99 11.97 -25.00
N THR A 158 28.42 11.21 -25.93
CA THR A 158 28.99 11.03 -27.28
C THR A 158 28.85 12.31 -28.11
N GLU A 159 27.69 12.98 -28.02
CA GLU A 159 27.45 14.29 -28.64
C GLU A 159 28.39 15.38 -28.06
N LEU A 160 28.72 15.29 -26.76
CA LEU A 160 29.72 16.14 -26.10
C LEU A 160 31.17 15.88 -26.54
N ARG A 161 31.52 14.61 -26.81
CA ARG A 161 32.84 14.23 -27.32
C ARG A 161 33.05 14.72 -28.76
N ASP A 162 32.00 14.66 -29.59
CA ASP A 162 32.13 14.76 -31.03
C ASP A 162 31.68 16.10 -31.65
N GLY A 163 31.13 17.10 -30.91
CA GLY A 163 30.96 18.40 -31.59
C GLY A 163 30.21 19.62 -31.03
N LYS A 164 30.34 20.08 -29.77
CA LYS A 164 30.14 21.52 -29.42
C LYS A 164 30.54 21.87 -27.97
N PRO A 165 31.09 23.07 -27.70
CA PRO A 165 31.44 23.51 -26.34
C PRO A 165 30.19 23.90 -25.54
N LEU A 166 30.18 23.55 -24.25
CA LEU A 166 29.06 23.68 -23.32
C LEU A 166 28.73 25.14 -22.92
N GLU A 167 27.43 25.47 -22.88
CA GLU A 167 26.93 26.49 -21.94
C GLU A 167 26.99 25.95 -20.51
N LYS A 168 27.45 26.80 -19.58
CA LYS A 168 27.72 26.47 -18.18
C LYS A 168 26.40 26.19 -17.44
N GLY A 169 26.15 24.95 -17.02
CA GLY A 169 25.10 24.62 -16.03
C GLY A 169 24.24 23.36 -16.24
N VAL A 170 24.46 22.55 -17.28
CA VAL A 170 23.47 21.55 -17.73
C VAL A 170 23.49 20.20 -16.98
N PHE A 171 24.54 19.88 -16.22
CA PHE A 171 24.59 18.62 -15.49
C PHE A 171 23.89 18.72 -14.14
N ALA A 172 22.57 18.55 -14.16
CA ALA A 172 21.86 18.15 -12.96
C ALA A 172 21.93 16.62 -12.86
N ALA A 173 22.60 16.09 -11.83
CA ALA A 173 22.71 14.64 -11.62
C ALA A 173 21.34 13.95 -11.71
N PRO A 174 21.27 12.68 -12.15
CA PRO A 174 20.02 11.91 -12.16
C PRO A 174 19.32 12.01 -10.82
N ALA A 175 18.01 12.25 -10.81
CA ALA A 175 17.27 12.50 -9.56
C ALA A 175 17.45 11.39 -8.51
N ALA A 176 17.68 10.15 -8.97
CA ALA A 176 17.95 8.98 -8.13
C ALA A 176 19.31 8.99 -7.40
N LEU A 177 20.27 9.81 -7.87
CA LEU A 177 21.61 9.93 -7.29
C LEU A 177 21.82 11.26 -6.55
N ARG A 178 20.79 12.12 -6.51
CA ARG A 178 20.86 13.35 -5.72
C ARG A 178 20.74 12.97 -4.24
N PRO A 179 21.60 13.49 -3.36
CA PRO A 179 21.44 13.29 -1.93
C PRO A 179 20.08 13.84 -1.52
N LYS A 180 19.28 13.04 -0.79
CA LYS A 180 18.06 13.54 -0.16
C LYS A 180 18.48 14.60 0.85
N THR A 181 18.25 15.87 0.53
CA THR A 181 18.40 16.96 1.48
C THR A 181 17.39 16.74 2.59
N SER A 182 17.89 16.61 3.82
CA SER A 182 17.09 16.55 5.06
C SER A 182 16.31 17.83 5.27
#